data_AF-A0A964XT32-F1
#
_entry.id   AF-A0A964XT32-F1
#
_cell.length_a   1.000
_cell.length_b   1.000
_cell.length_c   1.000
_cell.angle_alpha   90.00
_cell.angle_beta   90.00
_cell.angle_gamma   90.00
#
_symmetry.space_group_name_H-M   'P 1'
#
loop_
_entity.id
_entity.type
_entity.pdbx_description
1 polymer ?
#
loop_
_entity_poly.entity_id
_entity_poly.type
_entity_poly.pdbx_seq_one_letter_code
_entity_poly.pdbx_strand_id
1 'polypeptide(L)' 'METHHIDWLARGGEDTLQNTVALCPNCHRKMHVVDDPEDKARLKRLIGQRAT' A
#
# COMPACT_ATOMS: atom_id res chain seq x y z
N MET A 1 -2.23 7.75 11.76
CA MET A 1 -2.17 6.75 10.68
C MET A 1 -2.40 7.52 9.38
N GLU A 2 -1.78 7.10 8.28
CA GLU A 2 -1.77 7.80 6.99
C GLU A 2 -2.19 6.81 5.89
N THR A 3 -2.94 7.30 4.91
CA THR A 3 -3.44 6.51 3.79
C THR A 3 -2.38 6.43 2.69
N HIS A 4 -2.21 5.25 2.10
CA HIS A 4 -1.23 4.99 1.06
C HIS A 4 -1.80 4.08 -0.03
N HIS A 5 -1.61 4.46 -1.29
CA HIS A 5 -1.86 3.61 -2.45
C HIS A 5 -0.64 2.71 -2.71
N ILE A 6 -0.79 1.38 -2.58
CA ILE A 6 0.30 0.40 -2.72
C ILE A 6 0.94 0.50 -4.10
N ASP A 7 0.09 0.48 -5.14
CA ASP A 7 0.44 0.87 -6.49
C ASP A 7 0.17 2.37 -6.62
N TRP A 8 1.23 3.15 -6.84
CA TRP A 8 1.13 4.60 -6.79
C TRP A 8 0.23 5.13 -7.91
N LEU A 9 -0.63 6.10 -7.60
CA LEU A 9 -1.48 6.77 -8.59
C LEU A 9 -0.65 7.37 -9.73
N ALA A 10 0.49 7.98 -9.41
CA ALA A 10 1.42 8.55 -10.40
C ALA A 10 2.04 7.49 -11.36
N ARG A 11 1.94 6.20 -11.03
CA ARG A 11 2.40 5.07 -11.85
C ARG A 11 1.24 4.26 -12.43
N GLY A 12 0.03 4.85 -12.47
CA GLY A 12 -1.16 4.21 -13.01
C GLY A 12 -1.89 3.27 -12.06
N GLY A 13 -1.57 3.29 -10.75
CA GLY A 13 -2.34 2.57 -9.75
C GLY A 13 -3.76 3.11 -9.62
N GLU A 14 -4.71 2.23 -9.27
CA GLU A 14 -6.13 2.62 -9.15
C GLU A 14 -6.44 3.29 -7.80
N ASP A 15 -7.37 4.25 -7.80
CA ASP A 15 -7.89 4.87 -6.57
C ASP A 15 -9.03 4.02 -5.99
N THR A 16 -8.68 2.85 -5.43
CA THR A 16 -9.63 1.87 -4.90
C THR A 16 -9.23 1.38 -3.51
N LEU A 17 -10.19 0.84 -2.75
CA LEU A 17 -9.90 0.24 -1.44
C LEU A 17 -8.97 -0.97 -1.55
N GLN A 18 -8.99 -1.68 -2.68
CA GLN A 18 -8.14 -2.83 -2.96
C GLN A 18 -6.66 -2.44 -3.16
N ASN A 19 -6.40 -1.16 -3.45
CA ASN A 19 -5.07 -0.60 -3.59
C ASN A 19 -4.65 0.29 -2.40
N THR A 20 -5.55 0.51 -1.43
CA THR A 20 -5.34 1.51 -0.37
C THR A 20 -5.14 0.86 0.99
N VAL A 21 -4.12 1.30 1.72
CA VAL A 21 -3.82 0.84 3.09
C VAL A 21 -3.59 2.01 4.03
N ALA A 22 -3.89 1.80 5.30
CA ALA A 22 -3.57 2.74 6.36
C ALA A 22 -2.29 2.29 7.09
N LEU A 23 -1.28 3.15 7.13
CA LEU A 23 0.06 2.88 7.68
C LEU A 23 0.41 3.89 8.77
N CYS A 24 1.27 3.53 9.72
CA CYS A 24 1.85 4.54 10.61
C CYS A 24 2.81 5.46 9.83
N PRO A 25 3.14 6.66 10.33
CA PRO A 25 4.00 7.62 9.61
C PRO A 25 5.36 7.03 9.19
N ASN A 26 5.95 6.17 10.00
CA ASN A 26 7.23 5.52 9.70
C ASN A 26 7.11 4.52 8.54
N CYS A 27 6.07 3.67 8.56
CA CYS A 27 5.83 2.71 7.48
C CYS A 27 5.43 3.43 6.18
N HIS A 28 4.62 4.49 6.27
CA HIS A 28 4.26 5.28 5.10
C HIS A 28 5.51 5.91 4.45
N ARG A 29 6.41 6.50 5.25
CA ARG A 29 7.70 7.02 4.75
C ARG A 29 8.54 5.91 4.11
N LYS A 30 8.62 4.72 4.71
CA LYS A 30 9.36 3.58 4.13
C LYS A 30 8.86 3.26 2.71
N MET A 31 7.54 3.25 2.49
CA MET A 31 6.96 2.98 1.18
C MET A 31 7.37 4.01 0.12
N HIS A 32 7.52 5.28 0.50
CA HIS A 32 7.96 6.34 -0.42
C HIS A 32 9.47 6.31 -0.70
N VAL A 33 10.28 5.96 0.30
CA VAL A 33 11.75 6.05 0.21
C VAL A 33 12.38 4.77 -0.34
N VAL A 34 11.91 3.60 0.11
CA VAL A 34 12.52 2.31 -0.24
C VAL A 34 11.84 1.67 -1.45
N ASP A 35 10.53 1.83 -1.58
CA ASP A 35 9.74 1.30 -2.71
C ASP A 35 9.93 -0.23 -2.94
N ASP A 36 10.05 -0.98 -1.84
CA ASP A 36 10.36 -2.41 -1.85
C ASP A 36 9.19 -3.27 -2.41
N PRO A 37 9.41 -4.09 -3.45
CA PRO A 37 8.38 -4.97 -3.98
C PRO A 37 7.85 -6.00 -2.98
N GLU A 38 8.66 -6.44 -2.00
CA GLU A 38 8.22 -7.42 -1.00
C GLU A 38 7.20 -6.83 -0.03
N ASP A 39 7.39 -5.58 0.39
CA ASP A 39 6.41 -4.87 1.21
C ASP A 39 5.09 -4.68 0.47
N LYS A 40 5.13 -4.32 -0.82
CA LYS A 40 3.92 -4.23 -1.66
C LYS A 40 3.18 -5.57 -1.72
N ALA A 41 3.90 -6.66 -1.98
CA ALA A 41 3.32 -8.00 -2.03
C ALA A 41 2.72 -8.43 -0.68
N ARG A 42 3.35 -8.06 0.44
CA ARG A 42 2.80 -8.29 1.78
C ARG A 42 1.51 -7.50 2.02
N LEU A 43 1.47 -6.22 1.66
CA LEU A 43 0.27 -5.38 1.83
C LEU A 43 -0.90 -5.88 0.97
N LYS A 44 -0.65 -6.25 -0.30
CA LYS A 44 -1.68 -6.82 -1.19
C LYS A 44 -2.27 -8.13 -0.64
N ARG A 45 -1.43 -9.01 -0.07
CA ARG A 45 -1.90 -10.24 0.59
C ARG A 45 -2.82 -9.96 1.78
N LEU A 46 -2.48 -8.96 2.61
CA LEU A 46 -3.30 -8.59 3.77
C LEU A 46 -4.67 -8.02 3.37
N ILE A 47 -4.75 -7.27 2.26
CA ILE A 47 -6.02 -6.81 1.72
C ILE A 47 -6.86 -8.00 1.23
N GLY A 48 -6.27 -8.91 0.45
CA GLY A 48 -6.98 -10.08 -0.09
C GLY A 48 -7.52 -11.03 0.98
N GLN A 49 -6.83 -11.15 2.13
CA GLN A 49 -7.28 -11.95 3.28
C GLN A 49 -8.47 -11.35 4.05
N ARG A 50 -8.80 -10.07 3.82
CA ARG A 50 -9.88 -9.36 4.53
C ARG A 50 -11.21 -9.32 3.75
N ALA A 51 -11.24 -9.87 2.53
CA ALA A 51 -12.42 -9.85 1.67
C ALA A 51 -13.38 -11.04 1.87
N THR A 52 -13.29 -11.74 3.01
CA THR A 52 -14.19 -12.81 3.46
C THR A 52 -14.83 -12.46 4.79
#